data_AF-A0A1I4TID7-F1
#
_entry.id   AF-A0A1I4TID7-F1
#
_cell.length_a   1.000
_cell.length_b   1.000
_cell.length_c   1.000
_cell.angle_alpha   90.00
_cell.angle_beta   90.00
_cell.angle_gamma   90.00
#
_symmetry.space_group_name_H-M   'P 1'
#
loop_
_entity.id
_entity.type
_entity.pdbx_description
1 polymer ?
#
loop_
_entity_poly.entity_id
_entity_poly.type
_entity_poly.pdbx_seq_one_letter_code
_entity_poly.pdbx_strand_id
1 'polypeptide(L)'
;MTRRLLDRFPALDPLGINASELAAIVFDEGASVDHLIAFFTEELRTAGRRVGGTIHLPDDEPPSREVTAADLLTGDCWRQPRISLAPGEIAAMTRRICAAIEAQADLAIIPRFGAAEIAGGGRADAFGTLAAFGLPVLTAIRREDVEAWLRFTGGIGTLLACRLRVVRAWWQETDQRRRKMLARMEAESGNVVPLLPTF
;
A
#
# COMPACT_ATOMS: atom_id res chain seq x y z
N MET A 1 -15.11 -14.55 -10.08
CA MET A 1 -13.84 -14.03 -10.63
C MET A 1 -12.74 -13.90 -9.56
N THR A 2 -12.94 -14.46 -8.36
CA THR A 2 -12.06 -14.34 -7.18
C THR A 2 -11.07 -15.51 -7.02
N ARG A 3 -11.38 -16.70 -7.55
CA ARG A 3 -10.54 -17.91 -7.39
C ARG A 3 -9.19 -17.79 -8.11
N ARG A 4 -9.17 -17.24 -9.33
CA ARG A 4 -7.94 -17.04 -10.13
C ARG A 4 -6.95 -16.02 -9.55
N LEU A 5 -7.40 -15.10 -8.68
CA LEU A 5 -6.51 -14.15 -8.02
C LEU A 5 -5.83 -14.80 -6.81
N LEU A 6 -6.57 -15.60 -6.03
CA LEU A 6 -6.04 -16.32 -4.88
C LEU A 6 -5.05 -17.44 -5.28
N ASP A 7 -5.24 -18.07 -6.44
CA ASP A 7 -4.33 -19.13 -6.92
C ASP A 7 -2.96 -18.59 -7.42
N ARG A 8 -2.85 -17.27 -7.63
CA ARG A 8 -1.68 -16.60 -8.23
C ARG A 8 -0.76 -15.92 -7.21
N PHE A 9 -1.22 -15.82 -5.98
CA PHE A 9 -0.42 -15.51 -4.81
C PHE A 9 -0.29 -16.80 -4.01
N PRO A 10 0.87 -17.11 -3.41
CA PRO A 10 0.93 -18.23 -2.49
C PRO A 10 -0.16 -18.05 -1.43
N ALA A 11 -0.75 -19.15 -0.95
CA ALA A 11 -1.67 -19.12 0.18
C ALA A 11 -0.95 -18.47 1.36
N LEU A 12 -1.14 -17.16 1.55
CA LEU A 12 -0.60 -16.44 2.68
C LEU A 12 -1.42 -16.87 3.87
N ASP A 13 -0.72 -17.42 4.86
CA ASP A 13 -1.26 -17.66 6.18
C ASP A 13 -1.97 -16.38 6.65
N PRO A 14 -3.26 -16.42 7.02
CA PRO A 14 -3.98 -15.29 7.60
C PRO A 14 -3.31 -14.72 8.87
N LEU A 15 -2.40 -15.48 9.51
CA LEU A 15 -1.51 -15.01 10.59
C LEU A 15 -0.32 -14.18 10.09
N GLY A 16 -0.18 -14.01 8.77
CA GLY A 16 0.94 -13.40 8.06
C GLY A 16 0.83 -11.90 7.78
N ILE A 17 -0.09 -11.16 8.42
CA ILE A 17 -0.02 -9.69 8.41
C ILE A 17 1.20 -9.30 9.26
N ASN A 18 2.33 -9.15 8.59
CA ASN A 18 3.57 -8.75 9.23
C ASN A 18 3.51 -7.24 9.50
N ALA A 19 3.65 -6.82 10.76
CA ALA A 19 3.65 -5.42 11.17
C ALA A 19 4.67 -4.55 10.42
N SER A 20 5.66 -5.17 9.78
CA SER A 20 6.65 -4.49 8.94
C SER A 20 6.18 -4.18 7.51
N GLU A 21 5.14 -4.84 7.01
CA GLU A 21 4.63 -4.62 5.64
C GLU A 21 3.61 -3.49 5.56
N LEU A 22 3.05 -3.07 6.70
CA LEU A 22 2.16 -1.91 6.80
C LEU A 22 2.93 -0.74 7.45
N ALA A 23 2.97 0.41 6.78
CA ALA A 23 3.58 1.61 7.35
C ALA A 23 2.76 2.88 7.12
N ALA A 24 2.78 3.76 8.12
CA ALA A 24 2.13 5.05 8.08
C ALA A 24 3.12 6.16 8.39
N ILE A 25 3.25 7.11 7.47
CA ILE A 25 4.02 8.34 7.66
C ILE A 25 3.21 9.28 8.55
N VAL A 26 3.71 9.55 9.75
CA VAL A 26 3.13 10.52 10.66
C VAL A 26 3.62 11.91 10.30
N PHE A 27 2.69 12.79 9.95
CA PHE A 27 2.97 14.17 9.58
C PHE A 27 2.15 15.17 10.40
N ASP A 28 2.73 16.36 10.57
CA ASP A 28 2.11 17.51 11.22
C ASP A 28 1.51 18.45 10.17
N GLU A 29 0.61 19.34 10.58
CA GLU A 29 0.05 20.35 9.68
C GLU A 29 1.18 21.18 9.03
N GLY A 30 1.04 21.48 7.74
CA GLY A 30 2.07 22.18 6.96
C GLY A 30 3.24 21.31 6.48
N ALA A 31 3.33 20.04 6.88
CA ALA A 31 4.34 19.13 6.35
C ALA A 31 4.05 18.72 4.90
N SER A 32 5.08 18.71 4.06
CA SER A 32 5.00 18.35 2.63
C SER A 32 4.97 16.83 2.41
N VAL A 33 4.05 16.12 3.08
CA VAL A 33 3.95 14.66 2.97
C VAL A 33 3.63 14.18 1.55
N ASP A 34 2.80 14.92 0.82
CA ASP A 34 2.42 14.60 -0.57
C ASP A 34 3.66 14.72 -1.49
N HIS A 35 4.53 15.73 -1.29
CA HIS A 35 5.82 15.85 -1.98
C HIS A 35 6.76 14.69 -1.67
N LEU A 36 6.85 14.29 -0.39
CA LEU A 36 7.70 13.18 0.02
C LEU A 36 7.26 11.88 -0.66
N ILE A 37 5.96 11.58 -0.64
CA ILE A 37 5.40 10.37 -1.26
C ILE A 37 5.61 10.38 -2.77
N ALA A 38 5.33 11.50 -3.44
CA ALA A 38 5.54 11.62 -4.88
C ALA A 38 7.01 11.39 -5.27
N PHE A 39 7.94 12.03 -4.55
CA PHE A 39 9.37 11.86 -4.78
C PHE A 39 9.81 10.40 -4.54
N PHE A 40 9.37 9.80 -3.44
CA PHE A 40 9.72 8.42 -3.09
C PHE A 40 9.18 7.43 -4.13
N THR A 41 7.95 7.64 -4.61
CA THR A 41 7.34 6.82 -5.67
C THR A 41 8.18 6.86 -6.95
N GLU A 42 8.62 8.05 -7.35
CA GLU A 42 9.44 8.20 -8.56
C GLU A 42 10.81 7.54 -8.42
N GLU A 43 11.43 7.65 -7.24
CA GLU A 43 12.66 6.92 -6.93
C GLU A 43 12.50 5.40 -7.06
N LEU A 44 11.40 4.85 -6.55
CA LEU A 44 11.11 3.42 -6.68
C LEU A 44 10.93 2.99 -8.13
N ARG A 45 10.19 3.77 -8.93
CA ARG A 45 9.98 3.51 -10.35
C ARG A 45 11.29 3.56 -11.14
N THR A 46 12.12 4.57 -10.89
CA THR A 46 13.45 4.70 -11.49
C THR A 46 14.36 3.51 -11.12
N ALA A 47 14.20 2.96 -9.92
CA ALA A 47 14.88 1.75 -9.47
C ALA A 47 14.26 0.45 -10.02
N GLY A 48 13.31 0.52 -10.95
CA GLY A 48 12.65 -0.63 -11.57
C GLY A 48 11.63 -1.34 -10.67
N ARG A 49 11.19 -0.72 -9.57
CA ARG A 49 10.16 -1.28 -8.69
C ARG A 49 8.78 -0.95 -9.22
N ARG A 50 7.88 -1.93 -9.12
CA ARG A 50 6.46 -1.77 -9.46
C ARG A 50 5.73 -1.19 -8.26
N VAL A 51 5.20 0.02 -8.39
CA VAL A 51 4.40 0.66 -7.34
C VAL A 51 2.96 0.78 -7.82
N GLY A 52 2.01 0.35 -6.99
CA GLY A 52 0.58 0.39 -7.29
C GLY A 52 -0.23 1.20 -6.28
N GLY A 53 -1.52 1.39 -6.56
CA GLY A 53 -2.39 2.22 -5.73
C GLY A 53 -2.43 3.67 -6.22
N THR A 54 -2.56 4.63 -5.30
CA THR A 54 -2.75 6.04 -5.65
C THR A 54 -1.95 6.96 -4.75
N ILE A 55 -1.64 8.16 -5.25
CA ILE A 55 -1.02 9.23 -4.47
C ILE A 55 -1.83 10.52 -4.62
N HIS A 56 -1.66 11.42 -3.67
CA HIS A 56 -2.00 12.81 -3.86
C HIS A 56 -0.79 13.52 -4.47
N LEU A 57 -0.98 14.17 -5.61
CA LEU A 57 0.05 15.01 -6.19
C LEU A 57 0.19 16.28 -5.34
N PRO A 58 1.42 16.80 -5.21
CA PRO A 58 1.61 18.07 -4.56
C PRO A 58 0.88 19.17 -5.32
N ASP A 59 0.28 20.08 -4.58
CA ASP A 59 -0.36 21.27 -5.13
C ASP A 59 0.50 22.48 -4.73
N ASP A 60 0.79 23.35 -5.70
CA ASP A 60 1.55 24.58 -5.48
C ASP A 60 0.66 25.70 -4.89
N GLU A 61 -0.68 25.53 -4.96
CA GLU A 61 -1.66 26.45 -4.37
C GLU A 61 -2.03 26.08 -2.92
N PRO A 62 -2.44 27.08 -2.09
CA PRO A 62 -2.78 26.88 -0.68
C PRO A 62 -3.85 25.80 -0.49
N PRO A 63 -3.95 25.18 0.71
CA PRO A 63 -4.70 23.94 0.92
C PRO A 63 -6.13 24.04 0.40
N SER A 64 -6.34 23.50 -0.79
CA SER A 64 -7.64 23.44 -1.44
C SER A 64 -8.44 22.27 -0.85
N ARG A 65 -9.77 22.38 -0.88
CA ARG A 65 -10.67 21.27 -0.47
C ARG A 65 -10.55 20.07 -1.41
N GLU A 66 -10.02 20.30 -2.61
CA GLU A 66 -9.74 19.30 -3.62
C GLU A 66 -8.26 18.90 -3.57
N VAL A 67 -7.94 17.80 -4.24
CA VAL A 67 -6.59 17.34 -4.44
C VAL A 67 -6.54 16.60 -5.78
N THR A 68 -5.45 16.77 -6.50
CA THR A 68 -5.18 15.95 -7.68
C THR A 68 -4.65 14.62 -7.19
N ALA A 69 -5.39 13.54 -7.45
CA ALA A 69 -4.94 12.18 -7.21
C ALA A 69 -4.39 11.59 -8.51
N ALA A 70 -3.40 10.69 -8.38
CA ALA A 70 -2.81 9.98 -9.49
C ALA A 70 -2.80 8.46 -9.24
N ASP A 71 -3.07 7.69 -10.29
CA ASP A 71 -2.94 6.24 -10.32
C ASP A 71 -1.48 5.85 -10.57
N LEU A 72 -0.93 4.98 -9.73
CA LEU A 72 0.48 4.61 -9.82
C LEU A 72 0.80 3.55 -10.89
N LEU A 73 -0.19 2.90 -11.47
CA LEU A 73 0.00 1.95 -12.57
C LEU A 73 -0.27 2.60 -13.92
N THR A 74 -1.37 3.34 -14.05
CA THR A 74 -1.78 3.92 -15.34
C THR A 74 -1.21 5.32 -15.56
N GLY A 75 -0.91 6.04 -14.48
CA GLY A 75 -0.54 7.46 -14.54
C GLY A 75 -1.73 8.41 -14.67
N ASP A 76 -2.96 7.90 -14.68
CA ASP A 76 -4.17 8.73 -14.80
C ASP A 76 -4.30 9.66 -13.61
N CYS A 77 -4.67 10.91 -13.88
CA CYS A 77 -4.86 11.94 -12.87
C CYS A 77 -6.31 12.42 -12.85
N TRP A 78 -6.86 12.67 -11.66
CA TRP A 78 -8.20 13.22 -11.48
C TRP A 78 -8.24 14.11 -10.25
N ARG A 79 -9.22 15.02 -10.21
CA ARG A 79 -9.50 15.82 -9.00
C ARG A 79 -10.54 15.13 -8.15
N GLN A 80 -10.31 15.11 -6.84
CA GLN A 80 -11.25 14.60 -5.85
C GLN A 80 -11.20 15.45 -4.57
N PRO A 81 -12.25 15.41 -3.72
CA PRO A 81 -12.16 16.01 -2.40
C PRO A 81 -11.09 15.32 -1.55
N ARG A 82 -10.35 16.10 -0.76
CA ARG A 82 -9.23 15.58 0.05
C ARG A 82 -9.66 14.64 1.19
N ILE A 83 -10.85 14.89 1.76
CA ILE A 83 -11.33 14.25 3.00
C ILE A 83 -12.37 13.15 2.73
N SER A 84 -13.21 13.31 1.70
CA SER A 84 -14.34 12.41 1.46
C SER A 84 -14.31 11.89 0.02
N LEU A 85 -14.39 10.57 -0.12
CA LEU A 85 -14.53 9.92 -1.41
C LEU A 85 -16.01 9.70 -1.72
N ALA A 86 -16.41 10.09 -2.93
CA ALA A 86 -17.73 9.72 -3.45
C ALA A 86 -17.81 8.19 -3.67
N PRO A 87 -19.01 7.58 -3.66
CA PRO A 87 -19.16 6.13 -3.86
C PRO A 87 -18.50 5.60 -5.14
N GLY A 88 -18.55 6.40 -6.23
CA GLY A 88 -17.86 6.06 -7.49
C GLY A 88 -16.35 5.98 -7.35
N GLU A 89 -15.75 6.86 -6.53
CA GLU A 89 -14.32 6.87 -6.24
C GLU A 89 -13.90 5.71 -5.34
N ILE A 90 -14.77 5.27 -4.42
CA ILE A 90 -14.53 4.07 -3.61
C ILE A 90 -14.49 2.83 -4.53
N ALA A 91 -15.47 2.67 -5.42
CA ALA A 91 -15.47 1.58 -6.39
C ALA A 91 -14.26 1.63 -7.34
N ALA A 92 -13.84 2.84 -7.74
CA ALA A 92 -12.64 3.03 -8.53
C ALA A 92 -11.37 2.65 -7.76
N MET A 93 -11.26 3.04 -6.48
CA MET A 93 -10.18 2.62 -5.59
C MET A 93 -10.08 1.10 -5.51
N THR A 94 -11.19 0.39 -5.29
CA THR A 94 -11.19 -1.09 -5.26
C THR A 94 -10.60 -1.67 -6.53
N ARG A 95 -10.97 -1.15 -7.72
CA ARG A 95 -10.38 -1.61 -8.99
C ARG A 95 -8.89 -1.35 -9.08
N ARG A 96 -8.41 -0.20 -8.60
CA ARG A 96 -6.98 0.15 -8.59
C ARG A 96 -6.17 -0.75 -7.66
N ILE A 97 -6.74 -1.12 -6.52
CA ILE A 97 -6.14 -2.11 -5.60
C ILE A 97 -6.06 -3.49 -6.25
N CYS A 98 -7.14 -3.96 -6.87
CA CYS A 98 -7.11 -5.21 -7.62
C CYS A 98 -6.07 -5.18 -8.74
N ALA A 99 -5.95 -4.08 -9.48
CA ALA A 99 -4.95 -3.91 -10.53
C ALA A 99 -3.51 -3.93 -9.97
N ALA A 100 -3.26 -3.32 -8.81
CA ALA A 100 -1.95 -3.35 -8.14
C ALA A 100 -1.56 -4.78 -7.72
N ILE A 101 -2.53 -5.53 -7.23
CA ILE A 101 -2.36 -6.95 -6.92
C ILE A 101 -2.08 -7.72 -8.21
N GLU A 102 -2.92 -7.61 -9.24
CA GLU A 102 -2.76 -8.31 -10.53
C GLU A 102 -1.41 -8.02 -11.21
N ALA A 103 -0.94 -6.77 -11.12
CA ALA A 103 0.36 -6.33 -11.64
C ALA A 103 1.55 -6.82 -10.79
N GLN A 104 1.28 -7.50 -9.67
CA GLN A 104 2.26 -7.93 -8.67
C GLN A 104 3.15 -6.76 -8.23
N ALA A 105 2.53 -5.64 -7.85
CA ALA A 105 3.26 -4.51 -7.30
C ALA A 105 4.18 -4.96 -6.15
N ASP A 106 5.33 -4.30 -6.04
CA ASP A 106 6.25 -4.45 -4.93
C ASP A 106 5.75 -3.72 -3.68
N LEU A 107 5.11 -2.57 -3.89
CA LEU A 107 4.56 -1.69 -2.88
C LEU A 107 3.23 -1.10 -3.38
N ALA A 108 2.21 -1.09 -2.51
CA ALA A 108 1.01 -0.30 -2.70
C ALA A 108 1.07 0.98 -1.88
N ILE A 109 0.59 2.09 -2.45
CA ILE A 109 0.43 3.35 -1.73
C ILE A 109 -1.04 3.71 -1.65
N ILE A 110 -1.50 3.98 -0.43
CA ILE A 110 -2.80 4.61 -0.17
C ILE A 110 -2.51 6.04 0.30
N PRO A 111 -3.02 7.09 -0.36
CA PRO A 111 -2.52 8.46 -0.15
C PRO A 111 -2.59 8.92 1.30
N ARG A 112 -3.68 8.58 1.98
CA ARG A 112 -3.95 9.02 3.34
C ARG A 112 -4.99 8.14 4.02
N PHE A 113 -4.82 7.95 5.31
CA PHE A 113 -5.85 7.48 6.24
C PHE A 113 -6.32 8.66 7.09
N GLY A 114 -7.63 8.82 7.26
CA GLY A 114 -8.23 9.90 8.05
C GLY A 114 -9.71 9.66 8.35
N ALA A 115 -10.46 10.75 8.51
CA ALA A 115 -11.83 10.73 9.03
C ALA A 115 -12.77 9.70 8.37
N ALA A 116 -12.72 9.55 7.04
CA ALA A 116 -13.56 8.60 6.32
C ALA A 116 -13.22 7.13 6.68
N GLU A 117 -11.93 6.80 6.77
CA GLU A 117 -11.47 5.46 7.16
C GLU A 117 -11.71 5.18 8.65
N ILE A 118 -11.58 6.18 9.52
CA ILE A 118 -11.89 6.07 10.96
C ILE A 118 -13.38 5.72 11.16
N ALA A 119 -14.26 6.25 10.32
CA ALA A 119 -15.69 5.92 10.32
C ALA A 119 -16.01 4.56 9.66
N GLY A 120 -15.01 3.79 9.21
CA GLY A 120 -15.19 2.50 8.55
C GLY A 120 -15.55 2.60 7.06
N GLY A 121 -15.46 3.79 6.46
CA GLY A 121 -15.69 4.02 5.04
C GLY A 121 -14.41 4.35 4.27
N GLY A 122 -14.56 5.13 3.20
CA GLY A 122 -13.44 5.62 2.39
C GLY A 122 -12.61 4.49 1.81
N ARG A 123 -11.34 4.40 2.23
CA ARG A 123 -10.36 3.41 1.76
C ARG A 123 -10.12 2.28 2.76
N ALA A 124 -10.95 2.11 3.80
CA ALA A 124 -10.74 1.08 4.82
C ALA A 124 -10.60 -0.34 4.22
N ASP A 125 -11.50 -0.71 3.29
CA ASP A 125 -11.47 -2.02 2.61
C ASP A 125 -10.20 -2.24 1.78
N ALA A 126 -9.60 -1.16 1.25
CA ALA A 126 -8.37 -1.24 0.47
C ALA A 126 -7.20 -1.74 1.35
N PHE A 127 -7.09 -1.25 2.58
CA PHE A 127 -6.06 -1.72 3.51
C PHE A 127 -6.21 -3.22 3.82
N GLY A 128 -7.43 -3.65 4.15
CA GLY A 128 -7.71 -5.06 4.43
C GLY A 128 -7.44 -5.97 3.23
N THR A 129 -7.82 -5.53 2.02
CA THR A 129 -7.56 -6.26 0.79
C THR A 129 -6.07 -6.40 0.54
N LEU A 130 -5.30 -5.31 0.57
CA LEU A 130 -3.85 -5.36 0.34
C LEU A 130 -3.14 -6.25 1.37
N ALA A 131 -3.54 -6.15 2.64
CA ALA A 131 -3.00 -6.99 3.72
C ALA A 131 -3.31 -8.48 3.50
N ALA A 132 -4.54 -8.82 3.07
CA ALA A 132 -4.92 -10.20 2.78
C ALA A 132 -4.12 -10.82 1.62
N PHE A 133 -3.65 -10.01 0.67
CA PHE A 133 -2.76 -10.43 -0.40
C PHE A 133 -1.27 -10.27 -0.06
N GLY A 134 -0.95 -9.87 1.18
CA GLY A 134 0.40 -9.62 1.66
C GLY A 134 1.17 -8.66 0.78
N LEU A 135 0.52 -7.62 0.24
CA LEU A 135 1.17 -6.56 -0.52
C LEU A 135 1.58 -5.45 0.44
N PRO A 136 2.88 -5.09 0.57
CA PRO A 136 3.28 -4.02 1.47
C PRO A 136 2.55 -2.72 1.14
N VAL A 137 2.18 -1.98 2.19
CA VAL A 137 1.36 -0.78 2.09
C VAL A 137 2.04 0.38 2.79
N LEU A 138 2.20 1.49 2.07
CA LEU A 138 2.59 2.78 2.62
C LEU A 138 1.39 3.74 2.59
N THR A 139 1.16 4.43 3.70
CA THR A 139 0.19 5.52 3.77
C THR A 139 0.71 6.70 4.57
N ALA A 140 -0.09 7.76 4.68
CA ALA A 140 0.17 8.91 5.53
C ALA A 140 -0.99 9.13 6.51
N ILE A 141 -0.66 9.56 7.72
CA ILE A 141 -1.61 9.90 8.78
C ILE A 141 -1.22 11.21 9.45
N ARG A 142 -2.22 12.02 9.79
CA ARG A 142 -2.00 13.19 10.63
C ARG A 142 -1.61 12.73 12.03
N ARG A 143 -0.79 13.51 12.73
CA ARG A 143 -0.39 13.20 14.11
C ARG A 143 -1.58 12.99 15.05
N GLU A 144 -2.64 13.78 14.89
CA GLU A 144 -3.88 13.67 15.68
C GLU A 144 -4.66 12.36 15.43
N ASP A 145 -4.48 11.72 14.27
CA ASP A 145 -5.18 10.50 13.88
C ASP A 145 -4.41 9.22 14.25
N VAL A 146 -3.23 9.33 14.89
CA VAL A 146 -2.38 8.18 15.23
C VAL A 146 -3.09 7.17 16.13
N GLU A 147 -3.83 7.62 17.14
CA GLU A 147 -4.57 6.70 18.02
C GLU A 147 -5.69 5.97 17.26
N ALA A 148 -6.36 6.66 16.35
CA ALA A 148 -7.38 6.05 15.51
C ALA A 148 -6.78 5.04 14.53
N TRP A 149 -5.61 5.34 13.96
CA TRP A 149 -4.83 4.40 13.15
C TRP A 149 -4.43 3.14 13.94
N LEU A 150 -3.92 3.29 15.16
CA LEU A 150 -3.57 2.14 16.01
C LEU A 150 -4.79 1.28 16.33
N ARG A 151 -5.95 1.89 16.58
CA ARG A 151 -7.21 1.13 16.77
C ARG A 151 -7.65 0.42 15.50
N PHE A 152 -7.60 1.10 14.36
CA PHE A 152 -7.96 0.55 13.05
C PHE A 152 -7.11 -0.68 12.68
N THR A 153 -5.82 -0.62 12.97
CA THR A 153 -4.85 -1.69 12.65
C THR A 153 -4.69 -2.74 13.74
N GLY A 154 -5.32 -2.57 14.91
CA GLY A 154 -5.08 -3.43 16.07
C GLY A 154 -3.66 -3.32 16.64
N GLY A 155 -3.01 -2.16 16.46
CA GLY A 155 -1.64 -1.89 16.89
C GLY A 155 -0.57 -2.41 15.92
N ILE A 156 -0.96 -2.92 14.76
CA ILE A 156 -0.08 -3.45 13.73
C ILE A 156 0.35 -2.32 12.79
N GLY A 157 1.64 -2.29 12.42
CA GLY A 157 2.15 -1.35 11.43
C GLY A 157 3.20 -0.41 12.00
N THR A 158 4.12 0.01 11.13
CA THR A 158 5.25 0.86 11.49
C THR A 158 4.89 2.33 11.34
N LEU A 159 5.01 3.10 12.42
CA LEU A 159 4.89 4.56 12.37
C LEU A 159 6.23 5.17 11.94
N LEU A 160 6.21 5.90 10.83
CA LEU A 160 7.38 6.53 10.24
C LEU A 160 7.34 8.03 10.48
N ALA A 161 8.45 8.62 10.90
CA ALA A 161 8.59 10.07 10.85
C ALA A 161 8.50 10.54 9.38
N CYS A 162 7.85 11.69 9.13
CA CYS A 162 7.77 12.33 7.81
C CYS A 162 9.14 12.85 7.33
N ARG A 163 10.03 11.90 7.00
CA ARG A 163 11.40 12.11 6.55
C ARG A 163 11.75 11.04 5.53
N LEU A 164 12.20 11.45 4.35
CA LEU A 164 12.48 10.55 3.24
C LEU A 164 13.46 9.41 3.61
N ARG A 165 14.51 9.73 4.38
CA ARG A 165 15.47 8.71 4.85
C ARG A 165 14.85 7.61 5.71
N VAL A 166 13.80 7.93 6.48
CA VAL A 166 13.10 6.98 7.35
C VAL A 166 12.22 6.07 6.50
N VAL A 167 11.50 6.64 5.53
CA VAL A 167 10.68 5.88 4.56
C VAL A 167 11.54 4.94 3.72
N ARG A 168 12.68 5.43 3.21
CA ARG A 168 13.65 4.60 2.49
C ARG A 168 14.16 3.44 3.35
N ALA A 169 14.58 3.71 4.59
CA ALA A 169 15.09 2.66 5.48
C ALA A 169 14.06 1.55 5.72
N TRP A 170 12.81 1.93 6.00
CA TRP A 170 11.71 0.99 6.13
C TRP A 170 11.52 0.15 4.86
N TRP A 171 11.46 0.80 3.70
CA TRP A 171 11.26 0.09 2.44
C TRP A 171 12.38 -0.90 2.12
N GLN A 172 13.64 -0.50 2.32
CA GLN A 172 14.79 -1.38 2.06
C GLN A 172 14.73 -2.64 2.95
N GLU A 173 14.39 -2.49 4.23
CA GLU A 173 14.27 -3.61 5.15
C GLU A 173 13.12 -4.54 4.76
N THR A 174 11.96 -3.97 4.45
CA THR A 174 10.75 -4.71 4.05
C THR A 174 10.96 -5.45 2.73
N ASP A 175 11.51 -4.79 1.72
CA ASP A 175 11.84 -5.41 0.44
C ASP A 175 12.84 -6.57 0.60
N GLN A 176 13.92 -6.35 1.35
CA GLN A 176 14.94 -7.37 1.55
C GLN A 176 14.35 -8.63 2.23
N ARG A 177 13.51 -8.44 3.26
CA ARG A 177 12.81 -9.55 3.92
C ARG A 177 11.91 -10.29 2.94
N ARG A 178 11.10 -9.56 2.19
CA ARG A 178 10.16 -10.11 1.21
C ARG A 178 10.87 -10.94 0.15
N ARG A 179 11.94 -10.42 -0.44
CA ARG A 179 12.74 -11.13 -1.44
C ARG A 179 13.36 -12.41 -0.89
N LYS A 180 13.85 -12.38 0.35
CA LYS A 180 14.36 -13.59 1.03
C LYS A 180 13.26 -14.62 1.26
N MET A 181 12.07 -14.19 1.67
CA MET A 181 10.91 -15.07 1.88
C MET A 181 10.47 -15.73 0.57
N LEU A 182 10.27 -14.95 -0.49
CA LEU A 182 9.89 -15.44 -1.80
C LEU A 182 10.92 -16.44 -2.36
N ALA A 183 12.22 -16.13 -2.26
CA ALA A 183 13.28 -17.03 -2.70
C ALA A 183 13.30 -18.37 -1.93
N ARG A 184 12.99 -18.36 -0.62
CA ARG A 184 12.86 -19.60 0.18
C ARG A 184 11.68 -20.44 -0.28
N MET A 185 10.52 -19.81 -0.51
CA MET A 185 9.31 -20.50 -0.97
C MET A 185 9.48 -21.11 -2.36
N GLU A 186 10.17 -20.42 -3.27
CA GLU A 186 10.53 -20.96 -4.59
C GLU A 186 11.46 -22.18 -4.47
N ALA A 187 12.45 -22.12 -3.58
CA ALA A 187 13.35 -23.25 -3.33
C ALA A 187 12.64 -24.46 -2.72
N GLU A 188 11.68 -24.24 -1.82
CA GLU A 188 10.86 -25.29 -1.21
C GLU A 188 9.86 -25.89 -2.22
N SER A 189 9.25 -25.06 -3.08
CA SER A 189 8.33 -25.52 -4.13
C SER A 189 9.05 -26.26 -5.27
N GLY A 190 10.31 -25.90 -5.54
CA GLY A 190 11.17 -26.61 -6.51
C GLY A 190 11.69 -27.97 -6.03
N ASN A 191 11.52 -28.30 -4.74
CA ASN A 191 11.95 -29.59 -4.16
C ASN A 191 10.84 -30.66 -4.16
N VAL A 192 9.70 -30.39 -4.83
CA VAL A 192 8.68 -31.42 -5.08
C VAL A 192 9.18 -32.33 -6.20
N VAL A 193 9.92 -33.38 -5.82
CA VAL A 193 10.19 -34.51 -6.72
C VAL A 193 8.83 -35.10 -7.11
N PRO A 194 8.44 -35.15 -8.40
CA PRO A 194 7.27 -35.88 -8.77
C PRO A 194 7.54 -37.35 -8.44
N LEU A 195 6.80 -37.89 -7.46
CA LEU A 195 6.67 -39.33 -7.29
C LEU A 195 5.96 -39.85 -8.53
N LEU A 196 6.73 -40.13 -9.58
CA LEU A 196 6.25 -40.94 -10.69
C LEU A 196 5.83 -42.29 -10.08
N PRO A 197 4.58 -42.73 -10.27
CA PRO A 197 4.20 -44.06 -9.86
C PRO A 197 4.99 -45.05 -10.73
N THR A 198 5.80 -45.89 -10.09
CA THR A 198 6.39 -47.06 -10.75
C THR A 198 5.27 -48.07 -10.98
N PHE A 199 4.82 -48.21 -12.22
CA PHE A 199 4.06 -49.37 -12.71
C PHE A 199 4.60 -49.78 -14.08
#